data_AF-A0AAW0J8X6-F1
#
_entry.id   AF-A0AAW0J8X6-F1
#
_cell.length_a   1.000
_cell.length_b   1.000
_cell.length_c   1.000
_cell.angle_alpha   90.00
_cell.angle_beta   90.00
_cell.angle_gamma   90.00
#
_symmetry.space_group_name_H-M   'P 1'
#
loop_
_entity.id
_entity.type
_entity.pdbx_description
1 polymer ?
#
loop_
_entity_poly.entity_id
_entity_poly.type
_entity_poly.pdbx_seq_one_letter_code
_entity_poly.pdbx_strand_id
1 'polypeptide(L)'
;MLNISPFSFGLIIQQVFDNDSIYNPEVLDITEQALHSRFQEGVRNVASVCLQIGYPTVASVPHSIINGYKRVLESVETEYTFPLAENVKAFLADLMWENCLYSVNHILIER
;
A
#
# COMPACT_ATOMS: atom_id res chain seq x y z
N MET A 1 -41.35 4.35 -30.93
CA MET A 1 -40.35 3.31 -31.26
C MET A 1 -39.23 3.40 -30.23
N LEU A 2 -38.99 2.33 -29.48
CA LEU A 2 -37.87 2.27 -28.53
C LEU A 2 -36.62 1.87 -29.33
N ASN A 3 -35.74 2.83 -29.62
CA ASN A 3 -34.50 2.68 -30.41
C ASN A 3 -33.44 1.84 -29.67
N ILE A 4 -33.75 0.59 -29.34
CA ILE A 4 -32.83 -0.30 -28.65
C ILE A 4 -32.35 -1.34 -29.65
N SER A 5 -31.07 -1.27 -30.01
CA SER A 5 -30.37 -2.28 -30.82
C SER A 5 -29.49 -3.13 -29.90
N PRO A 6 -29.90 -4.35 -29.56
CA PRO A 6 -29.24 -5.16 -28.53
C PRO A 6 -27.91 -5.79 -28.95
N PHE A 7 -27.54 -5.71 -30.24
CA PHE A 7 -26.30 -6.28 -30.76
C PHE A 7 -25.59 -5.28 -31.66
N SER A 8 -24.28 -5.17 -31.45
CA SER A 8 -23.36 -4.45 -32.33
C SER A 8 -22.36 -5.46 -32.89
N PHE A 9 -22.20 -5.47 -34.21
CA PHE A 9 -21.21 -6.31 -34.89
C PHE A 9 -20.05 -5.43 -35.34
N GLY A 10 -18.83 -5.92 -35.14
CA GLY A 10 -17.60 -5.23 -35.52
C GLY A 10 -16.55 -6.24 -35.98
N LEU A 11 -15.45 -5.72 -36.52
CA LEU A 11 -14.28 -6.54 -36.87
C LEU A 11 -13.52 -6.90 -35.61
N ILE A 12 -13.30 -8.20 -35.38
CA ILE A 12 -12.46 -8.70 -34.29
C ILE A 12 -11.10 -9.05 -34.87
N ILE A 13 -10.04 -8.47 -34.30
CA ILE A 13 -8.66 -8.74 -34.69
C ILE A 13 -8.29 -10.13 -34.17
N GLN A 14 -7.76 -11.00 -35.03
CA GLN A 14 -7.32 -12.35 -34.66
C GLN A 14 -5.85 -12.39 -34.27
N GLN A 15 -5.00 -11.74 -35.07
CA GLN A 15 -3.56 -11.68 -34.84
C GLN A 15 -3.03 -10.33 -35.31
N VAL A 16 -2.00 -9.85 -34.63
CA VAL A 16 -1.29 -8.61 -34.97
C VAL A 16 0.14 -8.97 -35.32
N PHE A 17 0.64 -8.49 -36.44
CA PHE A 17 2.04 -8.63 -36.82
C PHE A 17 2.73 -7.27 -36.72
N ASP A 18 3.77 -7.20 -35.90
CA ASP A 18 4.60 -6.00 -35.74
C ASP A 18 6.04 -6.38 -35.38
N ASN A 19 7.02 -5.69 -35.99
CA ASN A 19 8.46 -5.90 -35.77
C ASN A 19 8.89 -7.39 -35.76
N ASP A 20 8.53 -8.13 -36.83
CA ASP A 20 8.81 -9.56 -37.02
C ASP A 20 8.22 -10.50 -35.93
N SER A 21 7.31 -10.01 -35.10
CA SER A 21 6.66 -10.77 -34.04
C SER A 21 5.15 -10.82 -34.23
N ILE A 22 4.53 -11.95 -33.88
CA ILE A 22 3.08 -12.17 -33.93
C ILE A 22 2.53 -12.08 -32.51
N TYR A 23 1.58 -11.17 -32.29
CA TYR A 23 0.93 -10.92 -31.01
C TYR A 23 -0.53 -11.36 -31.03
N ASN A 24 -1.01 -11.82 -29.87
CA ASN A 24 -2.43 -12.01 -29.58
C ASN A 24 -3.07 -10.62 -29.35
N PRO A 25 -4.30 -10.34 -29.83
CA PRO A 25 -5.03 -9.09 -29.53
C PRO A 25 -5.02 -8.67 -28.05
N GLU A 26 -4.95 -9.61 -27.10
CA GLU A 26 -4.88 -9.31 -25.65
C GLU A 26 -3.71 -8.39 -25.26
N VAL A 27 -2.60 -8.40 -26.01
CA VAL A 27 -1.44 -7.53 -25.74
C VAL A 27 -1.79 -6.05 -25.95
N LEU A 28 -2.77 -5.75 -26.80
CA LEU A 28 -3.25 -4.38 -27.01
C LEU A 28 -4.07 -3.87 -25.81
N ASP A 29 -4.66 -4.76 -25.02
CA ASP A 29 -5.52 -4.42 -23.88
C ASP A 29 -4.74 -4.26 -22.57
N ILE A 30 -3.40 -4.18 -22.62
CA ILE A 30 -2.58 -3.98 -21.43
C ILE A 30 -2.76 -2.55 -20.90
N THR A 31 -3.31 -2.45 -19.69
CA THR A 31 -3.49 -1.18 -19.00
C THR A 31 -2.23 -0.72 -18.29
N GLU A 32 -2.02 0.60 -18.19
CA GLU A 32 -0.86 1.17 -17.49
C GLU A 32 -0.85 0.78 -16.01
N GLN A 33 -2.03 0.67 -15.40
CA GLN A 33 -2.19 0.27 -13.99
C GLN A 33 -1.70 -1.17 -13.75
N ALA A 34 -1.96 -2.08 -14.68
CA ALA A 34 -1.42 -3.44 -14.62
C ALA A 34 0.12 -3.42 -14.67
N LEU A 35 0.72 -2.55 -15.48
CA LEU A 35 2.17 -2.39 -15.55
C LEU A 35 2.76 -1.86 -14.24
N HIS A 36 2.16 -0.79 -13.69
CA HIS A 36 2.61 -0.17 -12.43
C HIS A 36 2.51 -1.14 -11.25
N SER A 37 1.41 -1.89 -11.15
CA SER A 37 1.22 -2.84 -10.05
C SER A 37 2.29 -3.94 -10.06
N ARG A 38 2.58 -4.53 -11.23
CA ARG A 38 3.61 -5.57 -11.38
C ARG A 38 5.01 -5.04 -11.13
N PHE A 39 5.29 -3.82 -11.58
CA PHE A 39 6.57 -3.18 -11.31
C PHE A 39 6.77 -2.94 -9.81
N GLN A 40 5.76 -2.39 -9.12
CA GLN A 40 5.81 -2.19 -7.68
C GLN A 40 5.95 -3.50 -6.91
N GLU A 41 5.27 -4.57 -7.35
CA GLU A 41 5.42 -5.91 -6.79
C GLU A 41 6.87 -6.41 -6.90
N GLY A 42 7.50 -6.23 -8.07
CA GLY A 42 8.91 -6.55 -8.27
C GLY A 42 9.85 -5.80 -7.31
N VAL A 43 9.66 -4.48 -7.17
CA VAL A 43 10.46 -3.66 -6.25
C VAL A 43 10.30 -4.11 -4.80
N ARG A 44 9.06 -4.41 -4.37
CA ARG A 44 8.77 -4.91 -3.02
C ARG A 44 9.45 -6.25 -2.76
N ASN A 45 9.45 -7.16 -3.72
CA ASN A 45 10.09 -8.46 -3.60
C ASN A 45 11.61 -8.36 -3.47
N VAL A 46 12.24 -7.47 -4.24
CA VAL A 46 13.69 -7.24 -4.11
C VAL A 46 14.02 -6.62 -2.76
N ALA A 47 13.25 -5.60 -2.32
CA ALA A 47 13.46 -4.95 -1.03
C ALA A 47 13.30 -5.92 0.14
N SER A 48 12.31 -6.82 0.10
CA SER A 48 12.07 -7.81 1.17
C SER A 48 13.18 -8.84 1.26
N VAL A 49 13.68 -9.35 0.13
CA VAL A 49 14.80 -10.28 0.08
C VAL A 49 16.08 -9.62 0.62
N CYS A 50 16.40 -8.40 0.18
CA CYS A 50 17.57 -7.67 0.67
C CYS A 50 17.50 -7.41 2.18
N LEU A 51 16.31 -7.06 2.69
CA LEU A 51 16.09 -6.85 4.12
C LEU A 51 16.27 -8.14 4.92
N GLN A 52 15.76 -9.27 4.41
CA GLN A 52 15.86 -10.57 5.08
C GLN A 52 17.31 -11.08 5.16
N ILE A 53 18.09 -10.87 4.09
CA ILE A 53 19.51 -11.26 4.04
C ILE A 53 20.38 -10.26 4.85
N GLY A 54 19.85 -9.09 5.18
CA GLY A 54 20.59 -8.03 5.88
C GLY A 54 21.60 -7.31 4.99
N TYR A 55 21.47 -7.41 3.66
CA TYR A 55 22.35 -6.73 2.71
C TYR A 55 21.79 -5.34 2.37
N PRO A 56 22.52 -4.24 2.65
CA PRO A 56 22.01 -2.90 2.44
C PRO A 56 22.07 -2.54 0.95
N THR A 57 20.90 -2.47 0.31
CA THR A 57 20.70 -1.91 -1.03
C THR A 57 19.91 -0.61 -0.93
N VAL A 58 19.91 0.20 -1.99
CA VAL A 58 19.15 1.47 -2.03
C VAL A 58 17.67 1.27 -1.67
N ALA A 59 17.10 0.12 -2.04
CA ALA A 59 15.73 -0.24 -1.71
C ALA A 59 15.54 -0.70 -0.25
N SER A 60 16.52 -1.37 0.38
CA SER A 60 16.36 -1.94 1.73
C SER A 60 16.84 -1.04 2.87
N VAL A 61 17.73 -0.08 2.60
CA VAL A 61 18.25 0.88 3.60
C VAL A 61 17.13 1.63 4.35
N PRO A 62 16.14 2.26 3.68
CA PRO A 62 15.10 3.01 4.40
C PRO A 62 14.27 2.09 5.31
N HIS A 63 13.96 0.88 4.86
CA HIS A 63 13.22 -0.10 5.67
C HIS A 63 14.02 -0.57 6.89
N SER A 64 15.33 -0.73 6.76
CA SER A 64 16.20 -1.16 7.86
C SER A 64 16.26 -0.10 8.97
N ILE A 65 16.38 1.18 8.59
CA ILE A 65 16.40 2.30 9.55
C ILE A 65 15.06 2.42 10.28
N ILE A 66 13.95 2.35 9.55
CA ILE A 66 12.60 2.42 10.13
C ILE A 66 12.36 1.27 11.11
N ASN A 67 12.77 0.05 10.76
CA ASN A 67 12.61 -1.10 11.65
C ASN A 67 13.49 -0.99 12.89
N GLY A 68 14.71 -0.47 12.76
CA GLY A 68 15.56 -0.13 13.90
C GLY A 68 14.91 0.89 14.82
N TYR A 69 14.32 1.95 14.25
CA TYR A 69 13.58 2.96 15.01
C TYR A 69 12.36 2.38 15.73
N LYS A 70 11.59 1.50 15.07
CA LYS A 70 10.45 0.80 15.70
C LYS A 70 10.88 0.00 16.93
N ARG A 71 12.00 -0.73 16.86
CA ARG A 71 12.55 -1.47 18.02
C ARG A 71 12.93 -0.57 19.18
N VAL A 72 13.47 0.61 18.91
CA VAL A 72 13.79 1.60 19.98
C VAL A 72 12.50 2.22 20.53
N LEU A 73 11.50 2.44 19.68
CA LEU A 73 10.18 2.93 20.07
C LEU A 73 9.38 1.94 20.92
N GLU A 74 9.72 0.66 20.95
CA GLU A 74 9.14 -0.29 21.93
C GLU A 74 9.37 0.17 23.38
N SER A 75 10.32 1.09 23.63
CA SER A 75 10.45 1.74 24.93
C SER A 75 9.23 2.56 25.35
N VAL A 76 8.26 2.80 24.46
CA VAL A 76 7.00 3.48 24.79
C VAL A 76 6.23 2.75 25.89
N GLU A 77 6.31 1.43 25.93
CA GLU A 77 5.69 0.60 26.97
C GLU A 77 6.38 0.76 28.34
N THR A 78 7.62 1.24 28.34
CA THR A 78 8.39 1.50 29.56
C THR A 78 8.30 2.96 30.01
N GLU A 79 8.68 3.20 31.26
CA GLU A 79 8.74 4.55 31.85
C GLU A 79 9.86 5.42 31.24
N TYR A 80 10.75 4.86 30.44
CA TYR A 80 11.82 5.60 29.78
C TYR A 80 11.27 6.48 28.65
N THR A 81 11.66 7.75 28.64
CA THR A 81 11.29 8.74 27.62
C THR A 81 12.53 9.29 26.93
N PHE A 82 12.40 9.51 25.62
CA PHE A 82 13.38 10.19 24.79
C PHE A 82 12.64 11.13 23.83
N PRO A 83 13.25 12.22 23.36
CA PRO A 83 12.54 13.30 22.66
C PRO A 83 11.77 12.84 21.41
N LEU A 84 12.23 11.80 20.71
CA LEU A 84 11.50 11.23 19.58
C LEU A 84 10.31 10.32 19.99
N ALA A 85 10.37 9.68 21.16
CA ALA A 85 9.26 8.88 21.70
C ALA A 85 8.16 9.73 22.33
N GLU A 86 8.47 10.94 22.83
CA GLU A 86 7.48 11.84 23.43
C GLU A 86 6.35 12.19 22.46
N ASN A 87 6.70 12.47 21.20
CA ASN A 87 5.70 12.73 20.15
C ASN A 87 4.77 11.52 19.97
N VAL A 88 5.32 10.30 19.93
CA VAL A 88 4.53 9.07 19.78
C VAL A 88 3.67 8.81 21.02
N LYS A 89 4.20 9.02 22.23
CA LYS A 89 3.42 8.93 23.48
C LYS A 89 2.28 9.95 23.52
N ALA A 90 2.52 11.18 23.07
CA ALA A 90 1.51 12.23 22.99
C ALA A 90 0.39 11.85 22.01
N PHE A 91 0.74 11.34 20.82
CA PHE A 91 -0.26 10.83 19.86
C PHE A 91 -1.09 9.67 20.44
N LEU A 92 -0.46 8.75 21.18
CA LEU A 92 -1.18 7.63 21.81
C LEU A 92 -2.09 8.09 22.96
N ALA A 93 -1.65 9.08 23.75
CA ALA A 93 -2.46 9.67 24.82
C ALA A 93 -3.68 10.42 24.28
N ASP A 94 -3.53 11.14 23.16
CA ASP A 94 -4.61 11.88 22.50
C ASP A 94 -5.67 10.93 21.92
N LEU A 95 -5.23 9.84 21.26
CA LEU A 95 -6.11 8.75 20.81
C LEU A 95 -6.88 8.09 21.96
N MET A 96 -6.26 7.94 23.13
CA MET A 96 -6.96 7.43 24.32
C MET A 96 -8.00 8.43 24.85
N TRP A 97 -7.69 9.73 24.82
CA TRP A 97 -8.60 10.78 25.29
C TRP A 97 -9.81 10.96 24.37
N GLU A 98 -9.63 10.94 23.04
CA GLU A 98 -10.74 10.94 22.08
C GLU A 98 -11.65 9.71 22.24
N ASN A 99 -11.08 8.51 22.34
CA ASN A 99 -11.87 7.28 22.55
C ASN A 99 -12.61 7.29 23.90
N CYS A 100 -12.01 7.87 24.95
CA CYS A 100 -12.65 8.04 26.25
C CYS A 100 -13.79 9.08 26.20
N LEU A 101 -13.60 10.21 25.51
CA LEU A 101 -14.64 11.21 25.29
C LEU A 101 -15.81 10.67 24.46
N TYR A 102 -15.56 9.86 23.43
CA TYR A 102 -16.61 9.18 22.68
C TYR A 102 -17.42 8.21 23.54
N SER A 103 -16.77 7.44 24.42
CA SER A 103 -17.44 6.52 25.34
C SER A 103 -18.28 7.26 26.40
N VAL A 104 -17.75 8.34 26.99
CA VAL A 104 -18.47 9.14 27.98
C VAL A 104 -19.66 9.88 27.35
N ASN A 105 -19.52 10.41 26.13
CA ASN A 105 -20.62 11.07 25.43
C ASN A 105 -21.74 10.09 25.02
N HIS A 106 -21.42 8.85 24.65
CA HIS A 106 -22.45 7.83 24.38
C HIS A 106 -23.21 7.42 25.65
N ILE A 107 -22.50 7.32 26.79
CA ILE A 107 -23.10 6.98 28.10
C ILE A 107 -23.99 8.13 28.64
N LEU A 108 -23.67 9.38 28.31
CA LEU A 108 -24.46 10.56 28.72
C LEU A 108 -25.66 10.87 27.80
N ILE A 109 -25.74 10.26 26.62
CA ILE A 109 -26.90 10.40 25.69
C ILE A 109 -27.94 9.30 25.93
N GLU A 110 -27.57 8.16 26.53
CA GLU A 110 -28.47 7.06 26.88
C GLU A 110 -29.05 7.13 28.32
N ARG A 111 -28.95 8.28 29.01
CA ARG A 111 -29.60 8.54 30.30
C ARG A 111 -30.56 9.72 30.27
#